data_AF-A0A533R848-F1
#
_entry.id   AF-A0A533R848-F1
#
_cell.length_a   1.000
_cell.length_b   1.000
_cell.length_c   1.000
_cell.angle_alpha   90.00
_cell.angle_beta   90.00
_cell.angle_gamma   90.00
#
_symmetry.space_group_name_H-M   'P 1'
#
loop_
_entity.id
_entity.type
_entity.pdbx_description
1 polymer ?
#
loop_
_entity_poly.entity_id
_entity_poly.type
_entity_poly.pdbx_seq_one_letter_code
_entity_poly.pdbx_strand_id
1 'polypeptide(L)' 'MWCPHNFCENYKTVDEARVWIFEYIELFYNRKRRHSSLGQVSPHEYEQQPQPLTVSTFRG' A
#
# COMPACT_ATOMS: atom_id res chain seq x y z
N MET A 1 -9.32 -16.29 -5.57
CA MET A 1 -9.12 -15.11 -6.43
C MET A 1 -9.83 -13.96 -5.75
N TRP A 2 -9.08 -13.14 -5.02
CA TRP A 2 -9.63 -12.10 -4.14
C TRP A 2 -10.01 -10.87 -4.96
N CYS A 3 -11.16 -10.93 -5.61
CA CYS A 3 -11.90 -9.73 -5.95
C CYS A 3 -12.88 -9.53 -4.79
N PRO A 4 -12.71 -8.51 -3.93
CA PRO A 4 -13.79 -8.10 -3.03
C PRO A 4 -14.99 -7.82 -3.94
N HIS A 5 -16.15 -8.35 -3.61
CA HIS A 5 -17.36 -8.45 -4.45
C HIS A 5 -17.88 -7.11 -5.06
N ASN A 6 -17.20 -5.98 -4.82
CA ASN A 6 -17.56 -4.63 -5.29
C ASN A 6 -16.50 -3.97 -6.20
N PHE A 7 -15.41 -4.62 -6.63
CA PHE A 7 -14.41 -3.97 -7.50
C PHE A 7 -14.66 -4.13 -9.01
N CYS A 8 -15.59 -5.01 -9.40
CA CYS A 8 -16.09 -5.09 -10.77
C CYS A 8 -17.31 -4.18 -10.95
N GLU A 9 -17.20 -2.91 -10.58
CA GLU A 9 -18.18 -1.92 -11.02
C GLU A 9 -17.87 -1.52 -12.48
N ASN A 10 -18.93 -1.32 -13.27
CA ASN A 10 -18.79 -0.74 -14.60
C ASN A 10 -18.45 0.75 -14.43
N TYR A 11 -17.16 1.08 -14.49
CA TYR A 11 -16.72 2.48 -14.52
C TYR A 11 -17.22 3.15 -15.80
N LYS A 12 -17.84 4.31 -15.68
CA LYS A 12 -18.38 5.04 -16.83
C LYS A 12 -17.27 5.81 -17.56
N THR A 13 -16.20 6.14 -16.83
CA THR A 13 -15.04 6.85 -17.36
C THR A 13 -13.72 6.24 -16.86
N VAL A 14 -12.64 6.51 -17.58
CA VAL A 14 -11.28 6.09 -17.19
C VAL A 14 -10.83 6.78 -15.91
N ASP A 15 -11.25 8.03 -15.69
CA ASP A 15 -10.87 8.79 -14.50
C ASP A 15 -11.54 8.24 -13.24
N GLU A 16 -12.81 7.81 -13.32
CA GLU A 16 -13.44 7.05 -12.24
C GLU A 16 -12.66 5.77 -11.93
N ALA A 17 -12.31 4.98 -12.95
CA ALA A 17 -11.53 3.76 -12.76
C ALA A 17 -10.18 4.02 -12.09
N ARG A 18 -9.49 5.12 -12.45
CA ARG A 18 -8.20 5.50 -11.85
C ARG A 18 -8.32 5.82 -10.36
N VAL A 19 -9.32 6.59 -9.97
CA VAL A 19 -9.59 6.92 -8.55
C VAL A 19 -9.85 5.64 -7.77
N TRP A 20 -10.72 4.78 -8.28
CA TRP A 20 -11.06 3.51 -7.64
C TRP A 20 -9.87 2.55 -7.52
N ILE A 21 -9.03 2.45 -8.56
CA ILE A 21 -7.80 1.64 -8.52
C ILE A 21 -6.84 2.18 -7.45
N PHE A 22 -6.69 3.51 -7.38
CA PHE A 22 -5.85 4.13 -6.37
C PHE A 22 -6.37 3.83 -4.96
N GLU A 23 -7.66 4.01 -4.71
CA GLU A 23 -8.28 3.68 -3.42
C GLU A 23 -8.15 2.20 -3.06
N TYR A 24 -8.33 1.30 -4.03
CA TYR A 24 -8.10 -0.13 -3.83
C TYR A 24 -6.66 -0.41 -3.38
N ILE A 25 -5.69 0.16 -4.08
CA ILE A 25 -4.27 -0.06 -3.80
C ILE A 25 -3.92 0.46 -2.39
N GLU A 26 -4.31 1.69 -2.07
CA GLU A 26 -3.92 2.34 -0.81
C GLU A 26 -4.71 1.83 0.39
N LEU A 27 -6.04 1.79 0.30
CA LEU A 27 -6.91 1.53 1.45
C LEU A 27 -7.07 0.04 1.73
N PHE A 28 -6.91 -0.82 0.71
CA PHE A 28 -7.11 -2.27 0.86
C PHE A 28 -5.84 -3.07 0.61
N TYR A 29 -5.19 -2.89 -0.55
CA TYR A 29 -4.12 -3.79 -0.98
C TYR A 29 -2.85 -3.62 -0.16
N ASN A 30 -2.32 -2.41 -0.08
CA ASN A 30 -1.09 -2.06 0.64
C ASN A 30 -1.22 -2.26 2.16
N ARG A 31 -2.45 -2.28 2.68
CA ARG A 31 -2.74 -2.56 4.09
C ARG A 31 -2.83 -4.05 4.42
N LYS A 32 -3.22 -4.90 3.45
CA LYS A 32 -3.41 -6.34 3.68
C LYS A 32 -2.25 -7.20 3.17
N ARG A 33 -1.56 -6.76 2.12
CA ARG A 33 -0.48 -7.55 1.50
C ARG A 33 0.76 -7.53 2.40
N ARG A 34 1.13 -8.69 2.91
CA ARG A 34 2.38 -8.88 3.67
C ARG A 34 3.52 -9.19 2.70
N HIS A 35 4.70 -8.62 2.95
CA HIS A 35 5.88 -8.83 2.10
C HIS A 35 7.02 -9.48 2.89
N SER A 36 7.61 -10.57 2.37
CA SER A 36 8.70 -11.28 3.05
C SER A 36 9.93 -10.41 3.25
N SER A 37 10.28 -9.57 2.28
CA SER A 37 11.39 -8.62 2.41
C SER A 37 11.15 -7.49 3.41
N LEU A 38 9.90 -7.27 3.83
CA LEU A 38 9.54 -6.33 4.90
C LEU A 38 9.36 -7.04 6.25
N GLY A 39 9.83 -8.28 6.40
CA GLY A 39 9.66 -9.03 7.64
C GLY A 39 8.24 -9.54 7.85
N GLN A 40 7.51 -9.83 6.77
CA GLN A 40 6.11 -10.23 6.79
C GLN A 40 5.20 -9.15 7.37
N VAL A 41 5.49 -7.86 7.19
CA VAL A 41 4.54 -6.78 7.48
C VAL A 41 4.00 -6.20 6.19
N SER A 42 2.88 -5.49 6.27
CA SER A 42 2.33 -4.78 5.12
C SER A 42 3.10 -3.49 4.83
N PRO A 43 3.12 -3.00 3.57
CA PRO A 43 3.70 -1.69 3.24
C PRO A 43 3.19 -0.56 4.14
N HIS A 44 1.88 -0.52 4.39
CA HIS A 44 1.31 0.49 5.30
C HIS A 44 1.89 0.38 6.72
N GLU A 45 2.01 -0.83 7.28
CA GLU A 45 2.63 -1.01 8.61
C GLU A 45 4.11 -0.63 8.60
N TYR A 46 4.83 -0.93 7.52
CA TYR A 46 6.25 -0.60 7.38
C TYR A 46 6.48 0.91 7.37
N GLU A 47 5.65 1.68 6.66
CA GLU A 47 5.74 3.15 6.62
C GLU A 47 5.38 3.83 7.95
N GLN A 48 4.51 3.19 8.75
CA GLN A 48 4.15 3.68 10.08
C GLN A 48 5.19 3.34 11.16
N GLN A 49 6.14 2.45 10.85
CA GLN A 49 7.25 2.19 11.78
C GLN A 49 8.18 3.40 11.79
N PRO A 50 8.64 3.83 12.99
CA PRO A 50 9.67 4.84 13.05
C PRO A 50 10.88 4.30 12.30
N GLN A 51 11.24 4.97 11.20
CA GLN A 51 12.47 4.64 10.50
C GLN A 51 13.59 4.74 11.54
N PRO A 52 14.42 3.69 11.71
CA PRO A 52 15.56 3.81 12.60
C PRO A 52 16.31 5.03 12.11
N LEU A 53 16.52 6.01 13.01
CA LEU A 53 17.36 7.16 12.72
C LEU A 53 18.62 6.59 12.09
N THR A 54 18.80 6.78 10.79
CA THR A 54 20.06 6.43 10.16
C THR A 54 21.03 7.41 10.80
N VAL A 55 21.72 6.99 11.85
CA VAL A 55 22.88 7.69 12.41
C VAL A 55 23.97 7.56 11.34
N SER A 56 23.73 8.22 10.21
CA SER A 56 24.68 8.42 9.17
C SER A 56 25.36 9.73 9.52
N THR A 57 26.54 9.54 10.12
CA THR A 57 27.67 10.40 9.84
C THR A 57 27.67 11.73 10.60
N PHE A 58 27.87 11.65 11.92
CA PHE A 58 28.80 12.60 12.54
C PHE A 58 30.21 12.18 12.12
N ARG A 59 30.65 12.59 10.91
CA ARG A 59 32.08 12.64 10.60
C ARG A 59 32.55 14.03 10.96
N GLY A 60 33.29 14.12 12.07
CA GLY A 60 34.21 15.21 12.38
C GLY A 60 33.56 16.55 12.62
#